data_AF-A0A507F1Z9-F1
#
_entry.id   AF-A0A507F1Z9-F1
#
_cell.length_a   1.000
_cell.length_b   1.000
_cell.length_c   1.000
_cell.angle_alpha   90.00
_cell.angle_beta   90.00
_cell.angle_gamma   90.00
#
_symmetry.space_group_name_H-M   'P 1'
#
loop_
_entity.id
_entity.type
_entity.pdbx_description
1 polymer ?
#
loop_
_entity_poly.entity_id
_entity_poly.type
_entity_poly.pdbx_seq_one_letter_code
_entity_poly.pdbx_strand_id
1 'polypeptide(L)'
;MSLEAFLERQSEWSSDQRMNSLFARFPEKSVNKTLYESRLRFWASLVNSAAREGLLTANSQNENAFILQTESLPALFTRKGLTPRGLDTVVIEMRASNDLVPVSKFLDGATSEGWSIFSLVTAPLRFGLSFVSGPAAEPEEFAGKDVLISLVQESAIRLFNHVKDEAAYSTDYIHDASIFKKATQRTNSTSEKQLTVLDQRILARYLETSGKAVIEYGTAKEPLAIKFLSSPSSNAVITDTDRGILNIKNTAQSLQLQISNLEAKVAE
;
A
#
# COMPACT_ATOMS: atom_id res chain seq x y z
N MET A 1 1.73 -11.41 16.04
CA MET A 1 0.93 -10.71 17.06
C MET A 1 -0.53 -10.71 16.60
N SER A 2 -1.52 -10.90 17.47
CA SER A 2 -2.94 -10.80 17.09
C SER A 2 -3.44 -9.35 17.15
N LEU A 3 -4.54 -9.04 16.45
CA LEU A 3 -5.18 -7.72 16.50
C LEU A 3 -5.62 -7.39 17.93
N GLU A 4 -6.21 -8.34 18.64
CA GLU A 4 -6.64 -8.17 20.04
C GLU A 4 -5.47 -7.76 20.95
N ALA A 5 -4.36 -8.49 20.88
CA ALA A 5 -3.17 -8.18 21.68
C ALA A 5 -2.55 -6.81 21.31
N PHE A 6 -2.62 -6.41 20.04
CA PHE A 6 -2.20 -5.08 19.61
C PHE A 6 -3.10 -3.97 20.19
N LEU A 7 -4.41 -4.20 20.18
CA LEU A 7 -5.40 -3.26 20.70
C LEU A 7 -5.27 -3.09 22.21
N GLU A 8 -5.09 -4.17 22.97
CA GLU A 8 -4.91 -4.13 24.42
C GLU A 8 -3.67 -3.34 24.87
N ARG A 9 -2.65 -3.21 24.02
CA ARG A 9 -1.46 -2.38 24.28
C ARG A 9 -1.72 -0.88 24.14
N GLN A 10 -2.83 -0.48 23.51
CA GLN A 10 -3.17 0.94 23.35
C GLN A 10 -3.76 1.48 24.65
N SER A 11 -3.19 2.57 25.16
CA SER A 11 -3.58 3.14 26.46
C SER A 11 -5.07 3.51 26.52
N GLU A 12 -5.60 4.02 25.42
CA GLU A 12 -6.99 4.42 25.25
C GLU A 12 -7.92 3.21 25.22
N TRP A 13 -7.48 2.10 24.61
CA TRP A 13 -8.25 0.86 24.51
C TRP A 13 -8.48 0.20 25.86
N SER A 14 -7.56 0.37 26.81
CA SER A 14 -7.69 -0.15 28.17
C SER A 14 -8.74 0.60 29.01
N SER A 15 -9.08 1.85 28.67
CA SER A 15 -9.99 2.69 29.43
C SER A 15 -11.44 2.57 28.94
N ASP A 16 -12.31 1.95 29.74
CA ASP A 16 -13.74 1.81 29.42
C ASP A 16 -14.44 3.15 29.20
N GLN A 17 -14.14 4.15 30.04
CA GLN A 17 -14.71 5.49 29.88
C GLN A 17 -14.31 6.15 28.56
N ARG A 18 -13.02 6.07 28.18
CA ARG A 18 -12.52 6.63 26.92
C ARG A 18 -13.14 5.91 25.73
N MET A 19 -13.15 4.58 25.75
CA MET A 19 -13.68 3.76 24.65
C MET A 19 -15.18 3.93 24.46
N ASN A 20 -15.97 4.06 25.54
CA ASN A 20 -17.39 4.38 25.44
C ASN A 20 -17.63 5.70 24.70
N SER A 21 -16.78 6.71 24.94
CA SER A 21 -16.84 7.97 24.17
C SER A 21 -16.41 7.76 22.71
N LEU A 22 -15.32 7.02 22.46
CA LEU A 22 -14.80 6.79 21.11
C LEU A 22 -15.72 5.95 20.22
N PHE A 23 -16.55 5.08 20.82
CA PHE A 23 -17.52 4.22 20.13
C PHE A 23 -18.83 4.93 19.77
N ALA A 24 -19.10 6.07 20.40
CA ALA A 24 -20.27 6.89 20.09
C ALA A 24 -20.19 7.48 18.68
N ARG A 25 -21.36 7.83 18.12
CA ARG A 25 -21.46 8.50 16.82
C ARG A 25 -20.67 9.82 16.84
N PHE A 26 -20.05 10.16 15.71
CA PHE A 26 -19.41 11.47 15.56
C PHE A 26 -20.41 12.60 15.79
N PRO A 27 -20.04 13.65 16.54
CA PRO A 27 -20.86 14.86 16.61
C PRO A 27 -20.94 15.51 15.23
N GLU A 28 -21.91 16.39 15.01
CA GLU A 28 -21.85 17.27 13.85
C GLU A 28 -20.59 18.14 13.93
N LYS A 29 -19.88 18.24 12.81
CA LYS A 29 -18.61 18.99 12.72
C LYS A 29 -18.79 20.47 13.06
N SER A 30 -19.97 21.03 12.76
CA SER A 30 -20.39 22.40 13.11
C SER A 30 -20.65 22.58 14.62
N VAL A 31 -21.14 21.54 15.30
CA VAL A 31 -21.53 21.59 16.72
C VAL A 31 -20.33 21.40 17.63
N ASN A 32 -19.43 20.46 17.30
CA ASN A 32 -18.23 20.22 18.11
C ASN A 32 -17.06 19.72 17.26
N LYS A 33 -16.40 20.68 16.60
CA LYS A 33 -15.23 20.45 15.75
C LYS A 33 -14.07 19.77 16.50
N THR A 34 -13.78 20.20 17.72
CA THR A 34 -12.66 19.66 18.51
C THR A 34 -12.85 18.18 18.82
N LEU A 35 -14.04 17.78 19.26
CA LEU A 35 -14.34 16.38 19.53
C LEU A 35 -14.36 15.54 18.24
N TYR A 36 -14.90 16.09 17.15
CA TYR A 36 -14.88 15.47 15.83
C TYR A 36 -13.45 15.15 15.39
N GLU A 37 -12.57 16.16 15.36
CA GLU A 37 -11.18 16.01 14.93
C GLU A 37 -10.38 15.07 15.84
N SER A 38 -10.62 15.13 17.16
CA SER A 38 -9.95 14.24 18.11
C SER A 38 -10.33 12.77 17.88
N ARG A 39 -11.62 12.47 17.65
CA ARG A 39 -12.07 11.10 17.36
C ARG A 39 -11.56 10.62 16.00
N LEU A 40 -11.62 11.48 14.99
CA LEU A 40 -11.11 11.15 13.65
C LEU A 40 -9.63 10.81 13.71
N ARG A 41 -8.82 11.65 14.37
CA ARG A 41 -7.39 11.43 14.54
C ARG A 41 -7.08 10.13 15.25
N PHE A 42 -7.78 9.83 16.34
CA PHE A 42 -7.60 8.58 17.08
C PHE A 42 -7.83 7.37 16.17
N TRP A 43 -9.01 7.29 15.54
CA TRP A 43 -9.38 6.14 14.72
C TRP A 43 -8.51 5.99 13.48
N ALA A 44 -8.23 7.08 12.76
CA ALA A 44 -7.35 7.06 11.59
C ALA A 44 -5.92 6.62 11.97
N SER A 45 -5.39 7.09 13.10
CA SER A 45 -4.08 6.67 13.62
C SER A 45 -4.07 5.19 13.99
N LEU A 46 -5.12 4.70 14.65
CA LEU A 46 -5.24 3.31 15.06
C LEU A 46 -5.34 2.38 13.84
N VAL A 47 -6.14 2.73 12.84
CA VAL A 47 -6.25 1.99 11.56
C VAL A 47 -4.89 1.92 10.86
N ASN A 48 -4.20 3.06 10.69
CA ASN A 48 -2.88 3.09 10.06
C ASN A 48 -1.86 2.23 10.83
N SER A 49 -1.86 2.31 12.16
CA SER A 49 -0.91 1.58 13.01
C SER A 49 -1.17 0.07 12.96
N ALA A 50 -2.43 -0.36 13.09
CA ALA A 50 -2.80 -1.76 12.95
C ALA A 50 -2.51 -2.32 11.55
N ALA A 51 -2.74 -1.52 10.50
CA ALA A 51 -2.43 -1.90 9.12
C ALA A 51 -0.91 -2.03 8.88
N ARG A 52 -0.08 -1.15 9.47
CA ARG A 52 1.39 -1.24 9.39
C ARG A 52 1.95 -2.51 10.02
N GLU A 53 1.31 -2.98 11.09
CA GLU A 53 1.62 -4.27 11.73
C GLU A 53 1.05 -5.48 10.97
N GLY A 54 0.40 -5.25 9.82
CA GLY A 54 -0.21 -6.29 8.98
C GLY A 54 -1.53 -6.85 9.54
N LEU A 55 -2.08 -6.26 10.60
CA LEU A 55 -3.22 -6.82 11.32
C LEU A 55 -4.57 -6.60 10.60
N LEU A 56 -4.62 -5.62 9.69
CA LEU A 56 -5.81 -5.29 8.91
C LEU A 56 -5.71 -5.66 7.43
N THR A 57 -4.49 -5.71 6.88
CA THR A 57 -4.22 -5.99 5.47
C THR A 57 -3.85 -7.46 5.25
N ALA A 58 -3.21 -8.11 6.25
CA ALA A 58 -2.71 -9.47 6.16
C ALA A 58 -3.37 -10.44 7.16
N ASN A 59 -4.70 -10.46 7.22
CA ASN A 59 -5.45 -11.39 8.07
C ASN A 59 -6.00 -12.60 7.28
N SER A 60 -6.71 -13.52 7.94
CA SER A 60 -7.26 -14.74 7.32
C SER A 60 -8.24 -14.48 6.15
N GLN A 61 -8.67 -13.23 5.96
CA GLN A 61 -9.58 -12.82 4.89
C GLN A 61 -8.92 -11.93 3.83
N ASN A 62 -7.66 -11.51 4.03
CA ASN A 62 -6.98 -10.61 3.11
C ASN A 62 -5.49 -10.96 2.99
N GLU A 63 -5.08 -11.31 1.78
CA GLU A 63 -3.70 -11.66 1.49
C GLU A 63 -2.85 -10.43 1.14
N ASN A 64 -3.49 -9.32 0.78
CA ASN A 64 -2.85 -8.15 0.20
C ASN A 64 -2.15 -7.27 1.24
N ALA A 65 -0.94 -6.82 0.98
CA ALA A 65 -0.19 -5.97 1.89
C ALA A 65 -0.75 -4.54 2.02
N PHE A 66 -1.39 -4.03 0.97
CA PHE A 66 -1.76 -2.60 0.88
C PHE A 66 -3.27 -2.33 0.93
N ILE A 67 -4.11 -3.36 0.89
CA ILE A 67 -5.56 -3.22 0.72
C ILE A 67 -6.27 -3.43 2.05
N LEU A 68 -7.25 -2.60 2.35
CA LEU A 68 -8.17 -2.74 3.47
C LEU A 68 -9.57 -3.10 2.95
N GLN A 69 -10.22 -4.06 3.60
CA GLN A 69 -11.66 -4.26 3.45
C GLN A 69 -12.37 -3.29 4.40
N THR A 70 -12.81 -2.14 3.90
CA THR A 70 -13.28 -1.04 4.77
C THR A 70 -14.62 -1.34 5.43
N GLU A 71 -15.47 -2.12 4.77
CA GLU A 71 -16.78 -2.54 5.28
C GLU A 71 -16.69 -3.46 6.51
N SER A 72 -15.60 -4.22 6.66
CA SER A 72 -15.41 -5.11 7.81
C SER A 72 -14.71 -4.45 8.98
N LEU A 73 -14.15 -3.23 8.81
CA LEU A 73 -13.43 -2.52 9.87
C LEU A 73 -14.25 -2.38 11.17
N PRO A 74 -15.54 -1.99 11.16
CA PRO A 74 -16.31 -1.87 12.40
C PRO A 74 -16.38 -3.17 13.20
N ALA A 75 -16.49 -4.31 12.53
CA ALA A 75 -16.52 -5.62 13.18
C ALA A 75 -15.16 -5.97 13.81
N LEU A 76 -14.06 -5.65 13.13
CA LEU A 76 -12.69 -5.92 13.62
C LEU A 76 -12.33 -5.13 14.87
N PHE A 77 -12.95 -3.97 15.11
CA PHE A 77 -12.74 -3.16 16.31
C PHE A 77 -13.84 -3.35 17.37
N THR A 78 -14.57 -4.47 17.32
CA THR A 78 -15.57 -4.80 18.35
C THR A 78 -14.90 -5.03 19.70
N ARG A 79 -15.42 -4.41 20.76
CA ARG A 79 -14.92 -4.58 22.13
C ARG A 79 -16.08 -4.80 23.07
N LYS A 80 -16.03 -5.86 23.87
CA LYS A 80 -17.09 -6.22 24.85
C LYS A 80 -18.50 -6.23 24.22
N GLY A 81 -18.61 -6.71 22.99
CA GLY A 81 -19.88 -6.77 22.24
C GLY A 81 -20.37 -5.43 21.67
N LEU A 82 -19.61 -4.35 21.80
CA LEU A 82 -19.93 -3.05 21.20
C LEU A 82 -19.10 -2.82 19.94
N THR A 83 -19.72 -2.25 18.91
CA THR A 83 -19.04 -1.83 17.67
C THR A 83 -18.90 -0.31 17.62
N PRO A 84 -17.81 0.23 17.06
CA PRO A 84 -17.63 1.67 16.93
C PRO A 84 -18.57 2.22 15.84
N ARG A 85 -19.52 3.08 16.23
CA ARG A 85 -20.51 3.65 15.29
C ARG A 85 -19.97 4.74 14.37
N GLY A 86 -18.75 5.19 14.62
CA GLY A 86 -18.12 6.30 13.92
C GLY A 86 -17.16 5.90 12.80
N LEU A 87 -16.87 4.61 12.63
CA LEU A 87 -15.83 4.18 11.70
C LEU A 87 -16.18 4.45 10.23
N ASP A 88 -17.45 4.43 9.85
CA ASP A 88 -17.87 4.82 8.50
C ASP A 88 -17.49 6.28 8.20
N THR A 89 -17.67 7.18 9.18
CA THR A 89 -17.23 8.57 9.07
C THR A 89 -15.71 8.67 8.91
N VAL A 90 -14.95 7.82 9.60
CA VAL A 90 -13.49 7.77 9.49
C VAL A 90 -13.07 7.33 8.09
N VAL A 91 -13.69 6.28 7.54
CA VAL A 91 -13.42 5.82 6.16
C VAL A 91 -13.77 6.92 5.14
N ILE A 92 -14.92 7.59 5.29
CA ILE A 92 -15.33 8.70 4.41
C ILE A 92 -14.29 9.83 4.45
N GLU A 93 -13.88 10.26 5.64
CA GLU A 93 -12.88 11.33 5.79
C GLU A 93 -11.50 10.91 5.27
N MET A 94 -11.08 9.66 5.49
CA MET A 94 -9.83 9.11 4.94
C MET A 94 -9.86 8.99 3.41
N ARG A 95 -11.01 8.68 2.80
CA ARG A 95 -11.18 8.75 1.34
C ARG A 95 -11.13 10.19 0.85
N ALA A 96 -11.76 11.13 1.57
CA ALA A 96 -11.75 12.54 1.22
C ALA A 96 -10.35 13.18 1.30
N SER A 97 -9.47 12.67 2.17
CA SER A 97 -8.06 13.07 2.25
C SER A 97 -7.12 12.30 1.31
N ASN A 98 -7.64 11.34 0.53
CA ASN A 98 -6.85 10.39 -0.27
C ASN A 98 -5.89 9.50 0.54
N ASP A 99 -6.13 9.33 1.86
CA ASP A 99 -5.44 8.31 2.65
C ASP A 99 -5.90 6.90 2.24
N LEU A 100 -7.16 6.79 1.81
CA LEU A 100 -7.77 5.60 1.21
C LEU A 100 -8.24 5.89 -0.20
N VAL A 101 -7.94 4.99 -1.14
CA VAL A 101 -8.40 5.10 -2.53
C VAL A 101 -8.98 3.76 -2.96
N PRO A 102 -10.20 3.71 -3.53
CA PRO A 102 -10.77 2.46 -4.04
C PRO A 102 -9.81 1.76 -5.02
N VAL A 103 -9.67 0.44 -4.92
CA VAL A 103 -8.68 -0.32 -5.73
C VAL A 103 -8.93 -0.13 -7.23
N SER A 104 -10.20 -0.14 -7.65
CA SER A 104 -10.62 0.14 -9.02
C SER A 104 -10.07 1.48 -9.51
N LYS A 105 -10.39 2.56 -8.79
CA LYS A 105 -9.91 3.93 -9.08
C LYS A 105 -8.39 4.05 -9.05
N PHE A 106 -7.73 3.34 -8.13
CA PHE A 106 -6.27 3.36 -8.03
C PHE A 106 -5.60 2.77 -9.28
N LEU A 107 -6.16 1.69 -9.82
CA LEU A 107 -5.60 0.94 -10.95
C LEU A 107 -6.06 1.44 -12.34
N ASP A 108 -7.17 2.14 -12.43
CA ASP A 108 -7.82 2.54 -13.69
C ASP A 108 -7.25 3.79 -14.37
N GLY A 109 -6.22 4.45 -13.82
CA GLY A 109 -5.75 5.79 -14.23
C GLY A 109 -5.16 5.97 -15.65
N ALA A 110 -5.72 5.33 -16.67
CA ALA A 110 -5.43 5.50 -18.10
C ALA A 110 -6.03 6.79 -18.70
N THR A 111 -5.98 7.93 -18.00
CA THR A 111 -6.28 9.24 -18.61
C THR A 111 -5.36 10.32 -18.07
N SER A 112 -4.67 10.98 -18.99
CA SER A 112 -3.63 12.00 -18.87
C SER A 112 -4.01 13.31 -18.13
N GLU A 113 -5.18 13.40 -17.48
CA GLU A 113 -5.68 14.67 -16.93
C GLU A 113 -6.14 14.61 -15.44
N GLY A 114 -5.95 13.47 -14.75
CA GLY A 114 -6.60 13.24 -13.45
C GLY A 114 -5.76 13.23 -12.16
N TRP A 115 -4.42 13.29 -12.21
CA TRP A 115 -3.60 12.85 -11.06
C TRP A 115 -2.67 13.93 -10.51
N SER A 116 -3.27 14.94 -9.84
CA SER A 116 -2.57 15.77 -8.84
C SER A 116 -2.87 15.30 -7.41
N ILE A 117 -3.03 13.99 -7.18
CA ILE A 117 -3.05 13.43 -5.81
C ILE A 117 -1.64 13.16 -5.26
N PHE A 118 -0.61 13.13 -6.11
CA PHE A 118 0.77 12.87 -5.70
C PHE A 118 1.69 14.11 -5.71
N SER A 119 1.19 15.29 -6.12
CA SER A 119 1.92 16.57 -5.99
C SER A 119 1.89 17.16 -4.57
N LEU A 120 1.19 16.51 -3.62
CA LEU A 120 1.05 16.96 -2.23
C LEU A 120 2.13 16.42 -1.28
N VAL A 121 3.19 15.78 -1.80
CA VAL A 121 4.28 15.22 -0.97
C VAL A 121 5.15 16.31 -0.30
N THR A 122 4.90 17.60 -0.55
CA THR A 122 5.61 18.73 0.09
C THR A 122 4.72 19.70 0.87
N ALA A 123 3.39 19.49 0.96
CA ALA A 123 2.49 20.45 1.62
C ALA A 123 2.04 19.94 3.01
N PRO A 124 2.15 20.75 4.08
CA PRO A 124 1.64 20.35 5.39
C PRO A 124 0.12 20.21 5.35
N LEU A 125 -0.34 19.01 5.70
CA LEU A 125 -1.74 18.54 5.76
C LEU A 125 -2.74 19.57 6.32
N ARG A 126 -3.29 20.41 5.45
CA ARG A 126 -4.60 21.09 5.62
C ARG A 126 -5.09 21.42 4.21
N PHE A 127 -6.12 20.74 3.70
CA PHE A 127 -7.24 21.30 2.91
C PHE A 127 -8.04 20.15 2.29
N GLY A 128 -9.37 20.24 2.41
CA GLY A 128 -10.32 19.32 1.82
C GLY A 128 -10.58 19.70 0.37
N LEU A 129 -10.32 18.76 -0.54
CA LEU A 129 -10.84 18.79 -1.89
C LEU A 129 -11.65 17.51 -2.10
N SER A 130 -12.97 17.66 -2.07
CA SER A 130 -13.92 16.59 -2.34
C SER A 130 -13.92 16.29 -3.84
N PHE A 131 -13.24 15.22 -4.26
CA PHE A 131 -13.36 14.72 -5.62
C PHE A 131 -14.71 13.98 -5.78
N VAL A 132 -15.72 14.68 -6.30
CA VAL A 132 -16.96 14.06 -6.76
C VAL A 132 -16.71 13.46 -8.14
N SER A 133 -16.37 12.17 -8.17
CA SER A 133 -16.47 11.35 -9.39
C SER A 133 -17.77 10.55 -9.31
N GLY A 134 -18.62 10.68 -10.32
CA GLY A 134 -19.87 9.93 -10.45
C GLY A 134 -19.65 8.40 -10.44
N PRO A 135 -20.68 7.60 -10.17
CA PRO A 135 -20.52 6.17 -9.96
C PRO A 135 -20.28 5.47 -11.31
N ALA A 136 -19.02 5.27 -11.68
CA ALA A 136 -18.67 4.10 -12.47
C ALA A 136 -18.95 2.88 -11.57
N ALA A 137 -19.66 1.89 -12.09
CA ALA A 137 -19.90 0.65 -11.35
C ALA A 137 -18.54 0.02 -11.02
N GLU A 138 -18.23 -0.09 -9.73
CA GLU A 138 -17.01 -0.72 -9.27
C GLU A 138 -17.07 -2.22 -9.63
N PRO A 139 -15.99 -2.80 -10.21
CA PRO A 139 -15.93 -4.24 -10.41
C PRO A 139 -16.21 -4.97 -9.10
N GLU A 140 -17.04 -6.02 -9.15
CA GLU A 140 -17.46 -6.77 -7.96
C GLU A 140 -16.25 -7.30 -7.14
N GLU A 141 -15.14 -7.62 -7.81
CA GLU A 141 -13.88 -8.03 -7.19
C GLU A 141 -13.22 -6.98 -6.29
N PHE A 142 -13.51 -5.68 -6.51
CA PHE A 142 -12.95 -4.54 -5.78
C PHE A 142 -13.94 -3.88 -4.84
N ALA A 143 -15.20 -4.34 -4.80
CA ALA A 143 -16.22 -3.76 -3.94
C ALA A 143 -15.77 -3.76 -2.45
N GLY A 144 -15.82 -2.58 -1.84
CA GLY A 144 -15.45 -2.39 -0.44
C GLY A 144 -13.95 -2.50 -0.14
N LYS A 145 -13.09 -2.56 -1.17
CA LYS A 145 -11.63 -2.63 -1.05
C LYS A 145 -10.99 -1.28 -1.35
N ASP A 146 -10.25 -0.77 -0.39
CA ASP A 146 -9.48 0.47 -0.53
C ASP A 146 -7.98 0.21 -0.35
N VAL A 147 -7.17 0.85 -1.19
CA VAL A 147 -5.72 0.93 -1.03
C VAL A 147 -5.40 1.95 0.06
N LEU A 148 -4.65 1.52 1.08
CA LEU A 148 -4.09 2.40 2.09
C LEU A 148 -2.78 3.00 1.58
N ILE A 149 -2.84 4.27 1.17
CA ILE A 149 -1.76 4.94 0.44
C ILE A 149 -0.47 5.02 1.25
N SER A 150 -0.57 5.21 2.58
CA SER A 150 0.59 5.29 3.48
C SER A 150 1.47 4.04 3.40
N LEU A 151 0.89 2.84 3.30
CA LEU A 151 1.66 1.59 3.19
C LEU A 151 2.36 1.47 1.83
N VAL A 152 1.69 1.85 0.75
CA VAL A 152 2.27 1.84 -0.60
C VAL A 152 3.46 2.81 -0.65
N GLN A 153 3.31 4.01 -0.09
CA GLN A 153 4.37 5.02 0.00
C GLN A 153 5.58 4.51 0.78
N GLU A 154 5.36 3.95 1.97
CA GLU A 154 6.42 3.38 2.81
C GLU A 154 7.18 2.28 2.05
N SER A 155 6.47 1.36 1.41
CA SER A 155 7.08 0.28 0.62
C SER A 155 7.81 0.78 -0.62
N ALA A 156 7.27 1.79 -1.32
CA ALA A 156 7.93 2.41 -2.46
C ALA A 156 9.22 3.13 -2.08
N ILE A 157 9.24 3.82 -0.93
CA ILE A 157 10.45 4.48 -0.42
C ILE A 157 11.52 3.44 -0.08
N ARG A 158 11.15 2.36 0.64
CA ARG A 158 12.09 1.27 0.96
C ARG A 158 12.69 0.66 -0.30
N LEU A 159 11.84 0.33 -1.26
CA LEU A 159 12.26 -0.27 -2.52
C LEU A 159 13.19 0.65 -3.31
N PHE A 160 12.82 1.93 -3.44
CA PHE A 160 13.63 2.91 -4.16
C PHE A 160 14.99 3.13 -3.50
N ASN A 161 15.05 3.22 -2.17
CA ASN A 161 16.30 3.35 -1.44
C ASN A 161 17.17 2.09 -1.60
N HIS A 162 16.58 0.90 -1.50
CA HIS A 162 17.30 -0.35 -1.72
C HIS A 162 17.96 -0.40 -3.11
N VAL A 163 17.20 -0.08 -4.18
CA VAL A 163 17.74 -0.01 -5.54
C VAL A 163 18.87 1.01 -5.63
N LYS A 164 18.69 2.19 -5.03
CA LYS A 164 19.71 3.25 -5.06
C LYS A 164 20.99 2.85 -4.32
N ASP A 165 20.86 2.14 -3.20
CA ASP A 165 21.99 1.76 -2.36
C ASP A 165 22.79 0.59 -2.98
N GLU A 166 22.12 -0.30 -3.71
CA GLU A 166 22.78 -1.44 -4.39
C GLU A 166 23.29 -1.11 -5.80
N ALA A 167 22.79 -0.05 -6.45
CA ALA A 167 23.17 0.27 -7.82
C ALA A 167 24.60 0.85 -7.91
N ALA A 168 25.47 0.14 -8.64
CA ALA A 168 26.79 0.63 -9.01
C ALA A 168 26.81 1.26 -10.41
N TYR A 169 25.93 0.78 -11.30
CA TYR A 169 25.85 1.17 -12.70
C TYR A 169 24.40 1.50 -13.12
N SER A 170 24.24 2.19 -14.25
CA SER A 170 22.91 2.52 -14.80
C SER A 170 22.06 1.28 -15.12
N THR A 171 22.71 0.17 -15.47
CA THR A 171 22.05 -1.11 -15.73
C THR A 171 21.45 -1.76 -14.48
N ASP A 172 21.88 -1.33 -13.29
CA ASP A 172 21.39 -1.86 -12.02
C ASP A 172 20.02 -1.31 -11.65
N TYR A 173 19.55 -0.26 -12.33
CA TYR A 173 18.20 0.29 -12.16
C TYR A 173 17.12 -0.47 -12.94
N ILE A 174 17.50 -1.50 -13.70
CA ILE A 174 16.57 -2.35 -14.47
C ILE A 174 16.36 -3.68 -13.74
N HIS A 175 15.11 -3.97 -13.41
CA HIS A 175 14.70 -5.19 -12.71
C HIS A 175 13.41 -5.77 -13.29
N ASP A 176 13.16 -7.04 -12.99
CA ASP A 176 11.84 -7.66 -13.14
C ASP A 176 11.02 -7.56 -11.84
N ALA A 177 9.81 -8.13 -11.83
CA ALA A 177 8.90 -8.12 -10.68
C ALA A 177 9.50 -8.71 -9.39
N SER A 178 10.57 -9.52 -9.47
CA SER A 178 11.18 -10.12 -8.27
C SER A 178 11.73 -9.07 -7.30
N ILE A 179 12.04 -7.86 -7.79
CA ILE A 179 12.52 -6.73 -6.97
C ILE A 179 11.49 -6.33 -5.91
N PHE A 180 10.20 -6.52 -6.16
CA PHE A 180 9.14 -6.17 -5.20
C PHE A 180 9.20 -6.97 -3.90
N LYS A 181 9.86 -8.12 -3.87
CA LYS A 181 10.14 -8.85 -2.61
C LYS A 181 10.96 -8.03 -1.62
N LYS A 182 11.76 -7.08 -2.12
CA LYS A 182 12.56 -6.17 -1.28
C LYS A 182 11.71 -5.07 -0.63
N ALA A 183 10.50 -4.83 -1.14
CA ALA A 183 9.59 -3.83 -0.58
C ALA A 183 8.92 -4.28 0.75
N THR A 184 8.95 -5.59 1.07
CA THR A 184 8.29 -6.18 2.24
C THR A 184 9.23 -6.56 3.38
N GLN A 185 10.55 -6.43 3.20
CA GLN A 185 11.54 -6.72 4.25
C GLN A 185 11.42 -5.70 5.39
N ARG A 186 10.50 -5.96 6.33
CA ARG A 186 10.39 -5.22 7.59
C ARG A 186 11.38 -5.85 8.57
N THR A 187 12.21 -5.02 9.18
CA THR A 187 13.34 -5.42 10.03
C THR A 187 12.98 -6.26 11.26
N ASN A 188 11.69 -6.45 11.61
CA ASN A 188 11.28 -7.08 12.87
C ASN A 188 10.02 -7.97 12.82
N SER A 189 9.55 -8.43 11.65
CA SER A 189 8.38 -9.34 11.58
C SER A 189 8.77 -10.75 11.18
N THR A 190 8.34 -11.72 11.99
CA THR A 190 8.68 -13.15 11.95
C THR A 190 8.08 -13.92 10.77
N SER A 191 7.55 -13.24 9.76
CA SER A 191 7.08 -13.85 8.52
C SER A 191 7.23 -12.85 7.38
N GLU A 192 8.17 -13.11 6.49
CA GLU A 192 8.32 -12.41 5.21
C GLU A 192 7.09 -12.74 4.34
N LYS A 193 6.01 -11.95 4.48
CA LYS A 193 4.86 -12.11 3.59
C LYS A 193 5.22 -11.56 2.21
N GLN A 194 5.10 -12.41 1.19
CA GLN A 194 5.34 -12.01 -0.19
C GLN A 194 4.18 -11.16 -0.70
N LEU A 195 4.48 -10.12 -1.48
CA LEU A 195 3.45 -9.31 -2.14
C LEU A 195 2.71 -10.16 -3.17
N THR A 196 1.38 -10.08 -3.12
CA THR A 196 0.51 -10.67 -4.14
C THR A 196 0.73 -9.99 -5.50
N VAL A 197 0.23 -10.60 -6.58
CA VAL A 197 0.27 -9.97 -7.92
C VAL A 197 -0.46 -8.62 -7.92
N LEU A 198 -1.55 -8.51 -7.18
CA LEU A 198 -2.32 -7.27 -7.05
C LEU A 198 -1.52 -6.20 -6.29
N ASP A 199 -0.84 -6.56 -5.20
CA ASP A 199 0.05 -5.64 -4.47
C ASP A 199 1.20 -5.15 -5.34
N GLN A 200 1.81 -6.06 -6.13
CA GLN A 200 2.87 -5.70 -7.06
C GLN A 200 2.37 -4.72 -8.12
N ARG A 201 1.16 -4.93 -8.66
CA ARG A 201 0.52 -4.01 -9.60
C ARG A 201 0.22 -2.64 -8.97
N ILE A 202 -0.25 -2.61 -7.72
CA ILE A 202 -0.47 -1.37 -6.96
C ILE A 202 0.85 -0.61 -6.76
N LEU A 203 1.89 -1.30 -6.31
CA LEU A 203 3.20 -0.68 -6.05
C LEU A 203 3.87 -0.20 -7.34
N ALA A 204 3.82 -1.01 -8.40
CA ALA A 204 4.25 -0.63 -9.74
C ALA A 204 3.54 0.65 -10.18
N ARG A 205 2.21 0.67 -10.13
CA ARG A 205 1.41 1.81 -10.52
C ARG A 205 1.80 3.08 -9.74
N TYR A 206 2.00 2.97 -8.43
CA TYR A 206 2.45 4.07 -7.60
C TYR A 206 3.82 4.63 -8.04
N LEU A 207 4.80 3.76 -8.31
CA LEU A 207 6.14 4.16 -8.75
C LEU A 207 6.11 4.87 -10.11
N GLU A 208 5.27 4.39 -11.02
CA GLU A 208 5.02 5.00 -12.32
C GLU A 208 4.38 6.39 -12.17
N THR A 209 3.27 6.50 -11.44
CA THR A 209 2.56 7.77 -11.26
C THR A 209 3.34 8.81 -10.44
N SER A 210 4.25 8.36 -9.58
CA SER A 210 5.13 9.25 -8.82
C SER A 210 6.40 9.64 -9.59
N GLY A 211 6.57 9.19 -10.84
CA GLY A 211 7.72 9.49 -11.69
C GLY A 211 9.03 8.87 -11.20
N LYS A 212 8.95 7.84 -10.35
CA LYS A 212 10.12 7.14 -9.77
C LYS A 212 10.57 5.96 -10.63
N ALA A 213 9.69 5.43 -11.47
CA ALA A 213 10.01 4.34 -12.38
C ALA A 213 9.20 4.42 -13.68
N VAL A 214 9.70 3.77 -14.72
CA VAL A 214 8.95 3.40 -15.92
C VAL A 214 8.70 1.91 -15.86
N ILE A 215 7.49 1.48 -16.24
CA ILE A 215 7.07 0.09 -16.09
C ILE A 215 6.53 -0.42 -17.42
N GLU A 216 7.01 -1.59 -17.83
CA GLU A 216 6.45 -2.36 -18.92
C GLU A 216 5.54 -3.41 -18.32
N TYR A 217 4.27 -3.40 -18.71
CA TYR A 217 3.27 -4.35 -18.25
C TYR A 217 3.05 -5.46 -19.27
N GLY A 218 2.82 -6.67 -18.77
CA GLY A 218 2.37 -7.81 -19.57
C GLY A 218 0.89 -7.73 -19.93
N THR A 219 0.41 -8.76 -20.62
CA THR A 219 -0.97 -8.83 -21.11
C THR A 219 -2.01 -8.84 -19.99
N ALA A 220 -1.67 -9.37 -18.81
CA ALA A 220 -2.54 -9.40 -17.64
C ALA A 220 -2.30 -8.20 -16.70
N LYS A 221 -1.62 -7.15 -17.17
CA LYS A 221 -1.24 -5.95 -16.41
C LYS A 221 -0.30 -6.23 -15.22
N GLU A 222 0.42 -7.34 -15.27
CA GLU A 222 1.52 -7.66 -14.37
C GLU A 222 2.79 -6.88 -14.78
N PRO A 223 3.58 -6.37 -13.83
CA PRO A 223 4.82 -5.67 -14.16
C PRO A 223 5.87 -6.67 -14.66
N LEU A 224 6.39 -6.50 -15.88
CA LEU A 224 7.42 -7.37 -16.46
C LEU A 224 8.82 -6.78 -16.34
N ALA A 225 8.93 -5.48 -16.62
CA ALA A 225 10.19 -4.74 -16.50
C ALA A 225 9.95 -3.43 -15.76
N ILE A 226 10.83 -3.13 -14.81
CA ILE A 226 10.81 -1.93 -13.99
C ILE A 226 12.15 -1.22 -14.17
N LYS A 227 12.11 0.01 -14.67
CA LYS A 227 13.26 0.90 -14.80
C LYS A 227 13.12 2.04 -13.81
N PHE A 228 13.90 1.98 -12.73
CA PHE A 228 13.93 3.05 -11.74
C PHE A 228 14.66 4.28 -12.29
N LEU A 229 14.17 5.46 -11.91
CA LEU A 229 14.69 6.74 -12.39
C LEU A 229 15.39 7.48 -11.25
N SER A 230 16.67 7.82 -11.44
CA SER A 230 17.43 8.64 -10.49
C SER A 230 16.97 10.11 -10.45
N SER A 231 16.32 10.57 -11.53
CA SER A 231 15.69 11.89 -11.64
C SER A 231 14.42 11.76 -12.48
N PRO A 232 13.35 12.50 -12.17
CA PRO A 232 12.14 12.51 -13.01
C PRO A 232 12.51 12.91 -14.44
N SER A 233 12.12 12.08 -15.41
CA SER A 233 12.33 12.34 -16.83
C SER A 233 11.04 12.02 -17.56
N SER A 234 10.48 13.01 -18.25
CA SER A 234 9.23 12.87 -19.02
C SER A 234 9.37 11.95 -20.23
N ASN A 235 10.61 11.65 -20.66
CA ASN A 235 10.90 10.88 -21.87
C ASN A 235 11.59 9.54 -21.55
N ALA A 236 11.60 9.12 -20.29
CA ALA A 236 12.17 7.83 -19.93
C ALA A 236 11.30 6.69 -20.49
N VAL A 237 11.93 5.76 -21.21
CA VAL A 237 11.29 4.58 -21.79
C VAL A 237 12.18 3.36 -21.55
N ILE A 238 11.57 2.18 -21.48
CA ILE A 238 12.25 0.89 -21.50
C ILE A 238 12.61 0.53 -22.94
N THR A 239 13.91 0.45 -23.22
CA THR A 239 14.48 0.21 -24.55
C THR A 239 14.77 -1.27 -24.80
N ASP A 240 15.06 -1.65 -26.04
CA ASP A 240 15.47 -3.03 -26.37
C ASP A 240 16.76 -3.45 -25.66
N THR A 241 17.67 -2.50 -25.42
CA THR A 241 18.87 -2.73 -24.61
C THR A 241 18.49 -3.06 -23.16
N ASP A 242 17.53 -2.35 -22.57
CA ASP A 242 17.05 -2.64 -21.21
C ASP A 242 16.43 -4.05 -21.12
N ARG A 243 15.63 -4.44 -22.13
CA ARG A 243 15.08 -5.81 -22.24
C ARG A 243 16.17 -6.86 -22.37
N GLY A 244 17.19 -6.59 -23.19
CA GLY A 244 18.37 -7.45 -23.34
C GLY A 244 19.11 -7.66 -22.02
N ILE A 245 19.34 -6.58 -21.25
CA ILE A 245 19.97 -6.64 -19.93
C ILE A 245 19.14 -7.51 -18.98
N LEU A 246 17.82 -7.29 -18.93
CA LEU A 246 16.92 -8.05 -18.06
C LEU A 246 16.94 -9.55 -18.42
N ASN A 247 16.90 -9.89 -19.71
CA ASN A 247 17.02 -11.27 -20.17
C ASN A 247 18.34 -11.92 -19.74
N ILE A 248 19.45 -11.19 -19.83
CA ILE A 248 20.77 -11.68 -19.38
C ILE A 248 20.77 -11.91 -17.87
N LYS A 249 20.27 -10.95 -17.07
CA LYS A 249 20.17 -11.08 -15.61
C LYS A 249 19.35 -12.33 -15.22
N ASN A 250 18.19 -12.51 -15.83
CA ASN A 250 17.30 -13.62 -15.53
C ASN A 250 17.90 -14.96 -15.94
N THR A 251 18.58 -15.01 -17.09
CA THR A 251 19.31 -16.21 -17.54
C THR A 251 20.44 -16.56 -16.58
N ALA A 252 21.23 -15.57 -16.15
CA ALA A 252 22.32 -15.78 -15.20
C ALA A 252 21.81 -16.30 -13.84
N GLN A 253 20.72 -15.73 -13.32
CA GLN A 253 20.10 -16.18 -12.07
C GLN A 253 19.56 -17.61 -12.18
N SER A 254 18.94 -17.97 -13.31
CA SER A 254 18.47 -19.34 -13.56
C SER A 254 19.61 -20.35 -13.60
N LEU A 255 20.71 -20.03 -14.29
CA LEU A 255 21.90 -20.87 -14.34
C LEU A 255 22.53 -21.06 -12.96
N GLN A 256 22.61 -20.00 -12.15
CA GLN A 256 23.12 -20.09 -10.79
C GLN A 256 22.29 -21.03 -9.91
N LEU A 257 20.96 -20.96 -10.00
CA LEU A 257 20.06 -21.86 -9.27
C LEU A 257 20.24 -23.32 -9.72
N GLN A 258 20.43 -23.56 -11.02
CA GLN A 258 20.69 -24.90 -11.53
C GLN A 258 22.01 -25.47 -11.02
N ILE A 259 23.08 -24.65 -10.99
CA ILE A 259 24.38 -25.04 -10.43
C ILE A 259 24.22 -25.42 -8.96
N SER A 260 23.60 -24.57 -8.14
CA SER A 260 23.41 -24.86 -6.71
C SER A 260 22.57 -26.12 -6.45
N ASN A 261 21.56 -26.39 -7.28
CA ASN A 261 20.78 -27.62 -7.20
C ASN A 261 21.59 -28.86 -7.57
N LEU A 262 22.51 -28.76 -8.53
CA LEU A 262 23.41 -29.86 -8.89
C LEU A 262 24.44 -30.12 -7.80
N GLU A 263 25.02 -29.07 -7.22
CA GLU A 263 25.96 -29.18 -6.10
C GLU A 263 25.32 -29.86 -4.89
N ALA A 264 24.08 -29.49 -4.55
CA ALA A 264 23.33 -30.13 -3.47
C ALA A 264 23.12 -31.63 -3.72
N LYS A 265 22.81 -32.03 -4.96
CA LYS A 265 22.64 -33.44 -5.33
C LYS A 265 23.94 -34.24 -5.37
N VAL A 266 25.08 -33.60 -5.60
CA VAL A 266 26.40 -34.26 -5.57
C VAL A 266 26.87 -34.47 -4.13
N ALA A 267 26.35 -33.68 -3.17
CA ALA A 267 26.67 -33.79 -1.75
C ALA A 267 25.79 -34.79 -0.97
N GLU A 268 24.72 -35.31 -1.59
CA GLU A 268 23.88 -36.43 -1.09
C GLU A 268 24.43 -37.80 -1.55
#